data_AF-A0A7S4NYK3-F1
#
_entry.id   AF-A0A7S4NYK3-F1
#
_cell.length_a   1.000
_cell.length_b   1.000
_cell.length_c   1.000
_cell.angle_alpha   90.00
_cell.angle_beta   90.00
_cell.angle_gamma   90.00
#
_symmetry.space_group_name_H-M   'P 1'
#
loop_
_entity.id
_entity.type
_entity.pdbx_description
1 polymer ?
#
loop_
_entity_poly.entity_id
_entity_poly.type
_entity_poly.pdbx_seq_one_letter_code
_entity_poly.pdbx_strand_id
1 'polypeptide(L)'
;MEIVYVYQKLRKDFGRAPKFTDLPADTLSETLPNPDMMMEYVERNPTDVGIQCIPEFSEHEVNTERFELHSQGVLHLEGGWPKDVDPSEVDQTLRFIKKTEKDEDYIRTIKGLGESLEHLIRQNNAIDIYEEYFVGDAVDHSGEPPSAKTLTVFRDPNTIKRTATCISWYPDGGRKVAVSYAILQFQRQPEGMPLNSYVWDVHNPNYPELELHPASPLVCIEYNPKETHLMIGGCYNGLLQYWDDRKGSAAIESSPIEKSHRDPVYDVAWLQSKTGTECATVSTDGQLFFWDIRKLGEPTEGMPLQVGTDGPTLGGVTLSYDVQAGPTNFLVGTEQGTVLLCKRKSKSPSDRIGAVYPGHHGPIYALQRHPAFPKNFLTVGDWTARIWNDDLKTPIMTTKYHASYLTDGCWSPTRPGVFFTTKMDGQ
;
A
#
# COMPACT_ATOMS: atom_id res chain seq x y z
N MET A 1 -92.14 41.08 45.22
CA MET A 1 -91.54 40.21 46.25
C MET A 1 -90.67 39.21 45.50
N GLU A 2 -89.40 39.55 45.28
CA GLU A 2 -88.48 38.67 44.58
C GLU A 2 -88.02 37.57 45.55
N ILE A 3 -88.43 36.34 45.26
CA ILE A 3 -88.07 35.16 46.03
C ILE A 3 -86.61 34.85 45.69
N VAL A 4 -85.69 35.39 46.48
CA VAL A 4 -84.25 35.09 46.38
C VAL A 4 -84.00 33.75 47.06
N TYR A 5 -83.87 32.68 46.28
CA TYR A 5 -83.45 31.38 46.79
C TYR A 5 -81.94 31.42 47.12
N VAL A 6 -81.62 31.48 48.41
CA VAL A 6 -80.23 31.36 48.89
C VAL A 6 -79.96 29.90 49.23
N TYR A 7 -79.10 29.23 48.46
CA TYR A 7 -78.66 27.88 48.76
C TYR A 7 -77.60 27.91 49.88
N GLN A 8 -78.00 27.54 51.10
CA GLN A 8 -77.09 27.41 52.23
C GLN A 8 -76.80 25.93 52.51
N LYS A 9 -75.52 25.55 52.63
CA LYS A 9 -75.09 24.18 52.96
C LYS A 9 -74.27 24.19 54.25
N LEU A 10 -74.58 23.29 55.18
CA LEU A 10 -73.83 23.17 56.45
C LEU A 10 -72.39 22.71 56.16
N ARG A 11 -71.41 23.31 56.85
CA ARG A 11 -69.96 23.06 56.63
C ARG A 11 -69.57 21.57 56.80
N LYS A 12 -70.26 20.82 57.67
CA LYS A 12 -70.04 19.38 57.86
C LYS A 12 -70.43 18.51 56.66
N ASP A 13 -71.23 19.05 55.75
CA ASP A 13 -71.72 18.37 54.55
C ASP A 13 -70.95 18.80 53.28
N PHE A 14 -69.95 19.67 53.41
CA PHE A 14 -68.97 19.94 52.36
C PHE A 14 -68.02 18.74 52.20
N GLY A 15 -67.88 18.24 50.97
CA GLY A 15 -67.08 17.05 50.67
C GLY A 15 -67.81 15.70 50.82
N ARG A 16 -69.10 15.70 51.20
CA ARG A 16 -69.91 14.47 51.23
C ARG A 16 -70.25 14.05 49.80
N ALA A 17 -69.95 12.80 49.44
CA ALA A 17 -70.21 12.28 48.10
C ALA A 17 -71.71 12.37 47.75
N PRO A 18 -72.10 13.04 46.65
CA PRO A 18 -73.49 13.10 46.22
C PRO A 18 -73.98 11.68 45.87
N LYS A 19 -75.13 11.31 46.44
CA LYS A 19 -75.84 10.08 46.04
C LYS A 19 -76.73 10.44 44.86
N PHE A 20 -76.25 10.18 43.66
CA PHE A 20 -77.10 10.23 42.47
C PHE A 20 -77.95 8.96 42.44
N THR A 21 -79.25 9.13 42.23
CA THR A 21 -80.20 8.04 41.94
C THR A 21 -80.87 8.40 40.63
N ASP A 22 -80.98 7.43 39.73
CA ASP A 22 -81.67 7.64 38.47
C ASP A 22 -83.15 7.94 38.73
N LEU A 23 -83.55 9.17 38.42
CA LEU A 23 -84.95 9.59 38.37
C LEU A 23 -85.38 9.53 36.90
N PRO A 24 -86.55 8.96 36.58
CA PRO A 24 -87.08 9.02 35.21
C PRO A 24 -87.28 10.49 34.80
N ALA A 25 -87.03 10.80 33.53
CA ALA A 25 -87.16 12.15 32.98
C ALA A 25 -88.61 12.65 33.11
N ASP A 26 -88.79 13.83 33.71
CA ASP A 26 -90.09 14.46 33.94
C ASP A 26 -90.27 15.63 32.96
N THR A 27 -91.19 15.49 32.01
CA THR A 27 -91.47 16.51 30.99
C THR A 27 -92.38 17.57 31.61
N LEU A 28 -91.80 18.68 32.06
CA LEU A 28 -92.53 19.70 32.84
C LEU A 28 -93.60 20.46 32.04
N SER A 29 -93.45 20.58 30.71
CA SER A 29 -94.53 20.95 29.79
C SER A 29 -94.13 20.73 28.33
N GLU A 30 -95.07 20.32 27.48
CA GLU A 30 -94.89 20.22 26.04
C GLU A 30 -96.08 20.91 25.34
N THR A 31 -95.80 21.79 24.37
CA THR A 31 -96.85 22.55 23.65
C THR A 31 -96.72 22.28 22.16
N LEU A 32 -97.66 21.52 21.60
CA LEU A 32 -97.66 21.16 20.18
C LEU A 32 -98.43 22.20 19.35
N PRO A 33 -97.95 22.58 18.15
CA PRO A 33 -98.63 23.56 17.29
C PRO A 33 -99.99 23.05 16.79
N ASN A 34 -101.01 23.91 16.83
CA ASN A 34 -102.37 23.59 16.39
C ASN A 34 -102.45 23.54 14.84
N PRO A 35 -102.82 22.38 14.23
CA PRO A 35 -102.87 22.23 12.78
C PRO A 35 -103.80 23.21 12.08
N ASP A 36 -104.90 23.63 12.72
CA ASP A 36 -105.88 24.54 12.12
C ASP A 36 -105.30 25.94 11.90
N MET A 37 -104.46 26.41 12.84
CA MET A 37 -103.80 27.73 12.73
C MET A 37 -102.70 27.76 11.68
N MET A 38 -102.17 26.59 11.31
CA MET A 38 -101.13 26.49 10.28
C MET A 38 -101.72 26.69 8.87
N MET A 39 -103.02 26.40 8.67
CA MET A 39 -103.68 26.57 7.37
C MET A 39 -104.07 28.03 7.07
N GLU A 40 -104.20 28.88 8.09
CA GLU A 40 -104.52 30.32 7.94
C GLU A 40 -103.27 31.21 7.88
N TYR A 41 -102.07 30.62 7.91
CA TYR A 41 -100.83 31.37 7.87
C TYR A 41 -100.64 32.05 6.50
N VAL A 42 -100.62 33.39 6.51
CA VAL A 42 -100.28 34.22 5.34
C VAL A 42 -99.14 35.14 5.71
N GLU A 43 -98.02 35.01 4.99
CA GLU A 43 -96.80 35.80 5.17
C GLU A 43 -97.06 37.26 4.76
N ARG A 44 -97.05 38.18 5.73
CA ARG A 44 -97.28 39.61 5.50
C ARG A 44 -95.97 40.38 5.51
N ASN A 45 -95.81 41.26 4.52
CA ASN A 45 -94.62 42.07 4.27
C ASN A 45 -94.16 42.85 5.53
N PRO A 46 -92.85 42.89 5.82
CA PRO A 46 -92.30 43.44 7.05
C PRO A 46 -92.51 44.96 7.15
N THR A 47 -93.08 45.41 8.27
CA THR A 47 -93.09 46.80 8.71
C THR A 47 -92.31 46.92 10.02
N ASP A 48 -91.16 47.57 9.98
CA ASP A 48 -90.26 47.73 11.12
C ASP A 48 -90.69 48.91 12.01
N VAL A 49 -91.04 48.61 13.27
CA VAL A 49 -91.17 49.59 14.35
C VAL A 49 -90.31 49.11 15.51
N GLY A 50 -89.18 49.75 15.73
CA GLY A 50 -88.25 49.42 16.80
C GLY A 50 -88.75 49.91 18.15
N ILE A 51 -88.96 49.00 19.09
CA ILE A 51 -89.26 49.32 20.50
C ILE A 51 -87.97 49.09 21.28
N GLN A 52 -87.44 50.14 21.91
CA GLN A 52 -86.19 50.07 22.67
C GLN A 52 -86.49 49.96 24.17
N CYS A 53 -86.13 48.81 24.75
CA CYS A 53 -86.38 48.45 26.16
C CYS A 53 -85.08 48.44 26.99
N ILE A 54 -84.14 49.34 26.68
CA ILE A 54 -82.82 49.39 27.29
C ILE A 54 -82.81 50.50 28.37
N PRO A 55 -82.33 50.25 29.61
CA PRO A 55 -82.21 51.30 30.63
C PRO A 55 -81.28 52.42 30.17
N GLU A 56 -81.55 53.67 30.54
CA GLU A 56 -80.61 54.77 30.26
C GLU A 56 -79.30 54.53 31.02
N PHE A 57 -78.22 54.35 30.27
CA PHE A 57 -76.86 54.28 30.82
C PHE A 57 -76.18 55.64 30.64
N SER A 58 -75.42 56.08 31.65
CA SER A 58 -74.51 57.22 31.52
C SER A 58 -73.09 56.73 31.33
N GLU A 59 -72.38 57.35 30.40
CA GLU A 59 -70.97 57.09 30.14
C GLU A 59 -70.15 58.26 30.68
N HIS A 60 -69.03 57.96 31.33
CA HIS A 60 -68.06 58.96 31.76
C HIS A 60 -66.69 58.53 31.24
N GLU A 61 -66.09 59.37 30.39
CA GLU A 61 -64.74 59.13 29.90
C GLU A 61 -63.72 59.86 30.77
N VAL A 62 -62.71 59.13 31.24
CA VAL A 62 -61.55 59.68 31.94
C VAL A 62 -60.30 59.18 31.25
N ASN A 63 -59.45 60.12 30.81
CA ASN A 63 -58.12 59.83 30.31
C ASN A 63 -57.08 60.33 31.31
N THR A 64 -56.21 59.44 31.79
CA THR A 64 -55.08 59.79 32.66
C THR A 64 -53.80 59.94 31.85
N GLU A 65 -53.09 61.07 32.03
CA GLU A 65 -51.77 61.27 31.44
C GLU A 65 -50.74 60.28 31.99
N ARG A 66 -49.90 59.75 31.12
CA ARG A 66 -48.91 58.72 31.47
C ARG A 66 -47.59 59.37 31.84
N PHE A 67 -47.18 59.25 33.11
CA PHE A 67 -45.87 59.68 33.57
C PHE A 67 -44.84 58.55 33.44
N GLU A 68 -43.63 58.87 32.94
CA GLU A 68 -42.52 57.93 32.89
C GLU A 68 -41.74 57.95 34.21
N LEU A 69 -41.81 56.83 34.94
CA LEU A 69 -41.04 56.60 36.16
C LEU A 69 -39.73 55.88 35.80
N HIS A 70 -38.60 56.46 36.18
CA HIS A 70 -37.30 55.79 36.11
C HIS A 70 -36.91 55.27 37.49
N SER A 71 -36.69 53.95 37.59
CA SER A 71 -36.18 53.29 38.79
C SER A 71 -34.66 53.32 38.78
N GLN A 72 -34.05 54.07 39.71
CA GLN A 72 -32.61 54.01 39.95
C GLN A 72 -32.33 53.18 41.21
N GLY A 73 -31.41 52.22 41.09
CA GLY A 73 -30.86 51.47 42.21
C GLY A 73 -29.34 51.61 42.23
N VAL A 74 -28.75 51.70 43.42
CA VAL A 74 -27.29 51.68 43.63
C VAL A 74 -26.89 50.27 44.04
N LEU A 75 -25.92 49.68 43.34
CA LEU A 75 -25.34 48.37 43.67
C LEU A 75 -23.97 48.58 44.31
N HIS A 76 -23.83 48.28 45.61
CA HIS A 76 -22.53 48.21 46.28
C HIS A 76 -21.89 46.83 46.03
N LEU A 77 -20.70 46.80 45.40
CA LEU A 77 -19.99 45.59 44.96
C LEU A 77 -18.70 45.31 45.76
N GLU A 78 -18.50 45.94 46.91
CA GLU A 78 -17.26 45.79 47.68
C GLU A 78 -17.44 44.97 48.96
N GLY A 79 -16.84 43.77 48.95
CA GLY A 79 -16.31 43.08 50.12
C GLY A 79 -17.30 42.46 51.11
N GLY A 80 -17.25 41.12 51.26
CA GLY A 80 -18.00 40.37 52.29
C GLY A 80 -17.48 40.54 53.73
N TRP A 81 -16.94 41.71 54.06
CA TRP A 81 -16.47 42.03 55.40
C TRP A 81 -17.66 42.22 56.35
N PRO A 82 -17.52 41.88 57.65
CA PRO A 82 -18.55 42.19 58.63
C PRO A 82 -18.83 43.69 58.70
N LYS A 83 -20.07 44.06 59.05
CA LYS A 83 -20.55 45.46 59.07
C LYS A 83 -19.70 46.43 59.91
N ASP A 84 -18.94 45.90 60.86
CA ASP A 84 -18.12 46.67 61.81
C ASP A 84 -16.65 46.84 61.36
N VAL A 85 -16.28 46.34 60.18
CA VAL A 85 -14.91 46.41 59.63
C VAL A 85 -14.95 47.16 58.31
N ASP A 86 -14.27 48.30 58.23
CA ASP A 86 -14.14 49.03 56.98
C ASP A 86 -13.00 48.42 56.14
N PRO A 87 -13.28 47.90 54.92
CA PRO A 87 -12.26 47.35 54.03
C PRO A 87 -11.27 48.39 53.48
N SER A 88 -11.63 49.67 53.50
CA SER A 88 -10.77 50.77 53.05
C SER A 88 -9.61 51.02 54.03
N GLU A 89 -9.81 50.64 55.29
CA GLU A 89 -8.87 50.78 56.38
C GLU A 89 -8.07 49.48 56.60
N VAL A 90 -6.83 49.45 56.08
CA VAL A 90 -5.93 48.27 56.14
C VAL A 90 -5.67 47.81 57.58
N ASP A 91 -5.63 48.73 58.55
CA ASP A 91 -5.43 48.38 59.96
C ASP A 91 -6.61 47.61 60.56
N GLN A 92 -7.84 47.93 60.14
CA GLN A 92 -9.04 47.25 60.63
C GLN A 92 -9.16 45.84 60.07
N THR A 93 -8.88 45.66 58.77
CA THR A 93 -8.88 44.34 58.13
C THR A 93 -7.79 43.42 58.72
N LEU A 94 -6.57 43.94 58.92
CA LEU A 94 -5.49 43.18 59.56
C LEU A 94 -5.79 42.80 61.01
N ARG A 95 -6.45 43.68 61.78
CA ARG A 95 -6.89 43.37 63.15
C ARG A 95 -7.94 42.27 63.15
N PHE A 96 -8.90 42.32 62.22
CA PHE A 96 -9.93 41.30 62.08
C PHE A 96 -9.32 39.93 61.71
N ILE A 97 -8.44 39.88 60.69
CA ILE A 97 -7.73 38.65 60.30
C ILE A 97 -6.95 38.08 61.48
N LYS A 98 -6.13 38.91 62.16
CA LYS A 98 -5.35 38.46 63.32
C LYS A 98 -6.20 37.98 64.49
N LYS A 99 -7.42 38.52 64.65
CA LYS A 99 -8.37 38.07 65.67
C LYS A 99 -8.91 36.69 65.32
N THR A 100 -9.31 36.49 64.06
CA THR A 100 -9.84 35.22 63.56
C THR A 100 -8.77 34.13 63.50
N GLU A 101 -7.54 34.46 63.11
CA GLU A 101 -6.41 33.52 63.08
C GLU A 101 -5.98 33.01 64.46
N LYS A 102 -6.27 33.77 65.51
CA LYS A 102 -6.01 33.39 66.91
C LYS A 102 -7.13 32.57 67.53
N ASP A 103 -8.26 32.41 66.84
CA ASP A 103 -9.36 31.60 67.33
C ASP A 103 -8.95 30.12 67.34
N GLU A 104 -9.07 29.47 68.49
CA GLU A 104 -8.71 28.06 68.65
C GLU A 104 -9.57 27.15 67.76
N ASP A 105 -10.84 27.51 67.54
CA ASP A 105 -11.73 26.75 66.67
C ASP A 105 -11.32 26.88 65.19
N TYR A 106 -10.83 28.05 64.77
CA TYR A 106 -10.25 28.27 63.45
C TYR A 106 -8.98 27.45 63.24
N ILE A 107 -8.06 27.48 64.20
CA ILE A 107 -6.81 26.69 64.13
C ILE A 107 -7.12 25.19 64.10
N ARG A 108 -8.08 24.72 64.92
CA ARG A 108 -8.48 23.30 64.95
C ARG A 108 -9.10 22.85 63.62
N THR A 109 -9.98 23.65 63.04
CA THR A 109 -10.64 23.31 61.77
C THR A 109 -9.66 23.34 60.60
N ILE A 110 -8.76 24.32 60.54
CA ILE A 110 -7.71 24.36 59.51
C ILE A 110 -6.77 23.17 59.61
N LYS A 111 -6.32 22.79 60.82
CA LYS A 111 -5.46 21.61 60.98
C LYS A 111 -6.17 20.34 60.52
N GLY A 112 -7.43 20.14 60.90
CA GLY A 112 -8.22 18.98 60.47
C GLY A 112 -8.46 18.93 58.95
N LEU A 113 -8.77 20.08 58.33
CA LEU A 113 -8.91 20.18 56.87
C LEU A 113 -7.56 20.00 56.17
N GLY A 114 -6.47 20.47 56.78
CA GLY A 114 -5.11 20.32 56.29
C GLY A 114 -4.68 18.86 56.18
N GLU A 115 -4.95 18.03 57.19
CA GLU A 115 -4.68 16.59 57.14
C GLU A 115 -5.47 15.90 56.02
N SER A 116 -6.73 16.27 55.83
CA SER A 116 -7.57 15.73 54.75
C SER A 116 -7.08 16.19 53.36
N LEU A 117 -6.70 17.45 53.22
CA LEU A 117 -6.16 18.00 51.98
C LEU A 117 -4.79 17.39 51.64
N GLU A 118 -3.92 17.21 52.63
CA GLU A 118 -2.61 16.58 52.44
C GLU A 118 -2.76 15.14 51.92
N HIS A 119 -3.72 14.38 52.44
CA HIS A 119 -4.06 13.07 51.90
C HIS A 119 -4.45 13.14 50.42
N LEU A 120 -5.33 14.06 50.03
CA LEU A 120 -5.78 14.23 48.64
C LEU A 120 -4.63 14.64 47.70
N ILE A 121 -3.74 15.52 48.15
CA ILE A 121 -2.56 15.93 47.37
C ILE A 121 -1.62 14.73 47.16
N ARG A 122 -1.34 13.97 48.22
CA ARG A 122 -0.51 12.76 48.12
C ARG A 122 -1.14 11.71 47.21
N GLN A 123 -2.47 11.60 47.21
CA GLN A 123 -3.21 10.69 46.33
C GLN A 123 -3.10 11.08 44.85
N ASN A 124 -3.28 12.36 44.53
CA ASN A 124 -3.13 12.85 43.14
C ASN A 124 -1.68 12.71 42.64
N ASN A 125 -0.69 12.87 43.51
CA ASN A 125 0.72 12.68 43.16
C ASN A 125 1.14 11.20 43.08
N ALA A 126 0.36 10.28 43.64
CA ALA A 126 0.70 8.86 43.62
C ALA A 126 0.57 8.28 42.21
N ILE A 127 -0.50 8.65 41.50
CA ILE A 127 -0.79 8.25 40.12
C ILE A 127 -1.54 9.39 39.44
N ASP A 128 -1.02 9.88 38.32
CA ASP A 128 -1.75 10.82 37.47
C ASP A 128 -2.82 10.06 36.68
N ILE A 129 -4.07 10.16 37.12
CA ILE A 129 -5.22 9.52 36.48
C ILE A 129 -5.65 10.21 35.18
N TYR A 130 -5.07 11.37 34.86
CA TYR A 130 -5.35 12.12 33.64
C TYR A 130 -4.24 11.97 32.59
N GLU A 131 -3.17 11.23 32.90
CA GLU A 131 -2.12 10.92 31.95
C GLU A 131 -2.65 9.92 30.90
N GLU A 132 -2.75 10.38 29.66
CA GLU A 132 -3.08 9.52 28.52
C GLU A 132 -1.76 8.98 27.92
N TYR A 133 -1.52 7.68 28.08
CA TYR A 133 -0.34 7.01 27.55
C TYR A 133 -0.38 6.98 26.00
N PHE A 134 0.78 7.17 25.36
CA PHE A 134 0.97 7.09 23.89
C PHE A 134 0.32 8.22 23.06
N VAL A 135 -0.03 9.36 23.66
CA VAL A 135 -0.46 10.54 22.89
C VAL A 135 0.69 11.04 22.00
N GLY A 136 0.52 10.91 20.70
CA GLY A 136 1.51 11.30 19.68
C GLY A 136 2.35 10.15 19.11
N ASP A 137 2.23 8.93 19.66
CA ASP A 137 2.89 7.75 19.12
C ASP A 137 2.06 7.15 17.98
N ALA A 138 2.43 7.48 16.74
CA ALA A 138 1.95 6.77 15.56
C ALA A 138 2.75 5.48 15.36
N VAL A 139 2.47 4.45 16.18
CA VAL A 139 3.07 3.14 15.96
C VAL A 139 2.34 2.44 14.82
N ASP A 140 2.89 2.56 13.62
CA ASP A 140 2.38 1.84 12.46
C ASP A 140 2.80 0.36 12.53
N HIS A 141 1.84 -0.50 12.83
CA HIS A 141 2.00 -1.96 12.81
C HIS A 141 1.57 -2.58 11.48
N SER A 142 1.51 -1.80 10.39
CA SER A 142 1.15 -2.31 9.07
C SER A 142 2.22 -3.29 8.54
N GLY A 143 2.01 -4.57 8.83
CA GLY A 143 2.61 -5.65 8.06
C GLY A 143 1.84 -5.77 6.75
N GLU A 144 2.12 -4.88 5.78
CA GLU A 144 1.49 -5.01 4.48
C GLU A 144 1.93 -6.33 3.83
N PRO A 145 0.98 -7.23 3.47
CA PRO A 145 1.33 -8.43 2.74
C PRO A 145 1.91 -8.04 1.37
N PRO A 146 2.84 -8.84 0.82
CA PRO A 146 3.37 -8.56 -0.50
C PRO A 146 2.25 -8.56 -1.54
N SER A 147 2.19 -7.51 -2.35
CA SER A 147 1.24 -7.39 -3.46
C SER A 147 1.99 -7.27 -4.78
N ALA A 148 1.45 -7.89 -5.83
CA ALA A 148 1.97 -7.80 -7.18
C ALA A 148 0.88 -7.23 -8.09
N LYS A 149 1.23 -6.26 -8.94
CA LYS A 149 0.33 -5.65 -9.92
C LYS A 149 0.99 -5.67 -11.28
N THR A 150 0.28 -6.20 -12.28
CA THR A 150 0.73 -6.13 -13.68
C THR A 150 0.46 -4.72 -14.21
N LEU A 151 1.53 -3.98 -14.55
CA LEU A 151 1.41 -2.63 -15.11
C LEU A 151 1.07 -2.68 -16.59
N THR A 152 1.87 -3.42 -17.36
CA THR A 152 1.72 -3.57 -18.82
C THR A 152 2.02 -5.02 -19.22
N VAL A 153 1.50 -5.43 -20.37
CA VAL A 153 1.75 -6.77 -20.94
C VAL A 153 2.24 -6.59 -22.37
N PHE A 154 3.50 -6.92 -22.60
CA PHE A 154 4.08 -6.97 -23.95
C PHE A 154 3.74 -8.32 -24.58
N ARG A 155 3.22 -8.30 -25.82
CA ARG A 155 2.84 -9.50 -26.55
C ARG A 155 3.56 -9.52 -27.88
N ASP A 156 4.13 -10.67 -28.22
CA ASP A 156 4.70 -10.90 -29.54
C ASP A 156 3.65 -10.55 -30.62
N PRO A 157 3.93 -9.60 -31.53
CA PRO A 157 2.96 -9.18 -32.55
C PRO A 157 2.72 -10.25 -33.62
N ASN A 158 3.54 -11.30 -33.67
CA ASN A 158 3.43 -12.37 -34.65
C ASN A 158 2.27 -13.33 -34.35
N THR A 159 1.73 -13.94 -35.41
CA THR A 159 0.65 -14.93 -35.32
C THR A 159 1.12 -16.25 -34.70
N ILE A 160 2.36 -16.63 -34.98
CA ILE A 160 3.01 -17.81 -34.41
C ILE A 160 3.44 -17.49 -32.98
N LYS A 161 2.93 -18.27 -32.02
CA LYS A 161 3.27 -18.11 -30.60
C LYS A 161 4.67 -18.64 -30.33
N ARG A 162 5.57 -17.73 -29.97
CA ARG A 162 6.97 -18.03 -29.57
C ARG A 162 7.16 -17.78 -28.08
N THR A 163 8.09 -18.50 -27.47
CA THR A 163 8.42 -18.31 -26.05
C THR A 163 9.37 -17.13 -25.91
N ALA A 164 9.14 -16.24 -24.94
CA ALA A 164 10.13 -15.25 -24.54
C ALA A 164 11.25 -15.98 -23.78
N THR A 165 12.45 -16.06 -24.35
CA THR A 165 13.54 -16.87 -23.81
C THR A 165 14.47 -16.09 -22.91
N CYS A 166 14.69 -14.81 -23.18
CA CYS A 166 15.51 -13.93 -22.35
C CYS A 166 14.94 -12.51 -22.36
N ILE A 167 15.15 -11.80 -21.26
CA ILE A 167 14.71 -10.43 -21.05
C ILE A 167 15.90 -9.64 -20.53
N SER A 168 16.22 -8.52 -21.19
CA SER A 168 17.26 -7.60 -20.73
C SER A 168 16.72 -6.19 -20.62
N TRP A 169 16.89 -5.60 -19.44
CA TRP A 169 16.48 -4.23 -19.18
C TRP A 169 17.49 -3.23 -19.73
N TYR A 170 16.99 -2.14 -20.29
CA TYR A 170 17.83 -1.02 -20.67
C TYR A 170 18.48 -0.43 -19.41
N PRO A 171 19.82 -0.30 -19.34
CA PRO A 171 20.53 -0.01 -18.09
C PRO A 171 20.20 1.35 -17.47
N ASP A 172 19.76 2.32 -18.27
CA ASP A 172 19.51 3.69 -17.82
C ASP A 172 18.00 4.00 -17.75
N GLY A 173 17.47 4.16 -16.54
CA GLY A 173 16.09 4.60 -16.31
C GLY A 173 14.99 3.56 -16.54
N GLY A 174 15.32 2.30 -16.86
CA GLY A 174 14.37 1.17 -16.87
C GLY A 174 13.16 1.34 -17.80
N ARG A 175 13.26 2.23 -18.80
CA ARG A 175 12.15 2.59 -19.68
C ARG A 175 11.91 1.56 -20.78
N LYS A 176 12.97 0.90 -21.23
CA LYS A 176 12.94 -0.05 -22.34
C LYS A 176 13.37 -1.43 -21.90
N VAL A 177 12.87 -2.44 -22.59
CA VAL A 177 13.21 -3.84 -22.34
C VAL A 177 13.38 -4.56 -23.68
N ALA A 178 14.52 -5.22 -23.86
CA ALA A 178 14.77 -6.10 -24.98
C ALA A 178 14.31 -7.52 -24.62
N VAL A 179 13.56 -8.13 -25.53
CA VAL A 179 13.02 -9.48 -25.33
C VAL A 179 13.38 -10.33 -26.54
N SER A 180 14.04 -11.46 -26.29
CA SER A 180 14.29 -12.47 -27.31
C SER A 180 13.14 -13.48 -27.36
N TYR A 181 12.78 -13.88 -28.57
CA TYR A 181 11.70 -14.84 -28.80
C TYR A 181 12.19 -16.03 -29.62
N ALA A 182 12.06 -17.24 -29.06
CA ALA A 182 12.43 -18.47 -29.73
C ALA A 182 11.58 -19.67 -29.29
N ILE A 183 11.63 -20.74 -30.10
CA ILE A 183 11.10 -22.06 -29.76
C ILE A 183 12.31 -23.00 -29.73
N LEU A 184 12.77 -23.32 -28.52
CA LEU A 184 13.98 -24.12 -28.32
C LEU A 184 13.78 -25.60 -28.65
N GLN A 185 12.52 -26.08 -28.65
CA GLN A 185 12.19 -27.44 -29.04
C GLN A 185 12.21 -27.58 -30.56
N PHE A 186 13.36 -28.04 -31.09
CA PHE A 186 13.62 -28.19 -32.52
C PHE A 186 12.46 -28.83 -33.31
N GLN A 187 11.93 -29.96 -32.84
CA GLN A 187 10.85 -30.70 -33.52
C GLN A 187 9.50 -29.97 -33.55
N ARG A 188 9.34 -28.90 -32.76
CA ARG A 188 8.11 -28.09 -32.69
C ARG A 188 8.24 -26.75 -33.43
N GLN A 189 9.35 -26.48 -34.09
CA GLN A 189 9.52 -25.26 -34.87
C GLN A 189 8.59 -25.30 -36.09
N PRO A 190 7.61 -24.38 -36.20
CA PRO A 190 6.73 -24.32 -37.34
C PRO A 190 7.47 -23.77 -38.56
N GLU A 191 7.08 -24.22 -39.75
CA GLU A 191 7.58 -23.65 -41.00
C GLU A 191 7.24 -22.16 -41.10
N GLY A 192 8.22 -21.34 -41.48
CA GLY A 192 8.05 -19.88 -41.58
C GLY A 192 8.04 -19.14 -40.24
N MET A 193 8.54 -19.75 -39.16
CA MET A 193 8.70 -19.07 -37.87
C MET A 193 9.48 -17.75 -38.02
N PRO A 194 8.93 -16.62 -37.56
CA PRO A 194 9.64 -15.34 -37.61
C PRO A 194 10.88 -15.40 -36.72
N LEU A 195 11.96 -14.77 -37.19
CA LEU A 195 13.23 -14.69 -36.48
C LEU A 195 13.29 -13.46 -35.56
N ASN A 196 12.39 -12.52 -35.76
CA ASN A 196 12.51 -11.16 -35.22
C ASN A 196 12.29 -11.13 -33.71
N SER A 197 13.12 -10.36 -33.02
CA SER A 197 12.97 -10.05 -31.60
C SER A 197 12.69 -8.56 -31.42
N TYR A 198 12.31 -8.13 -30.22
CA TYR A 198 11.74 -6.79 -30.05
C TYR A 198 12.29 -6.07 -28.83
N VAL A 199 12.44 -4.75 -28.96
CA VAL A 199 12.63 -3.82 -27.85
C VAL A 199 11.30 -3.11 -27.61
N TRP A 200 10.84 -3.13 -26.36
CA TRP A 200 9.57 -2.55 -25.93
C TRP A 200 9.82 -1.33 -25.02
N ASP A 201 8.99 -0.30 -25.15
CA ASP A 201 8.92 0.82 -24.19
C ASP A 201 7.75 0.57 -23.22
N VAL A 202 8.00 0.70 -21.92
CA VAL A 202 6.99 0.57 -20.87
C VAL A 202 5.82 1.54 -21.05
N HIS A 203 6.05 2.71 -21.64
CA HIS A 203 5.00 3.70 -21.88
C HIS A 203 4.10 3.34 -23.06
N ASN A 204 4.61 2.55 -24.02
CA ASN A 204 3.91 2.21 -25.27
C ASN A 204 3.92 0.69 -25.49
N PRO A 205 3.06 -0.07 -24.77
CA PRO A 205 3.10 -1.54 -24.79
C PRO A 205 2.49 -2.18 -26.05
N ASN A 206 1.76 -1.42 -26.87
CA ASN A 206 1.02 -1.98 -28.01
C ASN A 206 1.89 -2.27 -29.23
N TYR A 207 3.01 -1.54 -29.39
CA TYR A 207 3.90 -1.67 -30.53
C TYR A 207 5.35 -1.67 -30.05
N PRO A 208 6.21 -2.54 -30.61
CA PRO A 208 7.63 -2.52 -30.28
C PRO A 208 8.26 -1.22 -30.77
N GLU A 209 9.20 -0.68 -30.00
CA GLU A 209 9.96 0.51 -30.37
C GLU A 209 10.99 0.18 -31.46
N LEU A 210 11.65 -0.97 -31.33
CA LEU A 210 12.61 -1.48 -32.29
C LEU A 210 12.36 -2.96 -32.55
N GLU A 211 12.28 -3.32 -33.83
CA GLU A 211 12.33 -4.71 -34.27
C GLU A 211 13.78 -5.07 -34.60
N LEU A 212 14.26 -6.19 -34.05
CA LEU A 212 15.59 -6.74 -34.30
C LEU A 212 15.47 -7.85 -35.34
N HIS A 213 16.30 -7.78 -36.38
CA HIS A 213 16.38 -8.77 -37.46
C HIS A 213 17.67 -9.61 -37.31
N PRO A 214 17.63 -10.74 -36.58
CA PRO A 214 18.77 -11.64 -36.48
C PRO A 214 18.82 -12.63 -37.65
N ALA A 215 19.97 -13.29 -37.84
CA ALA A 215 20.13 -14.32 -38.86
C ALA A 215 19.46 -15.66 -38.50
N SER A 216 19.12 -15.86 -37.23
CA SER A 216 18.50 -17.06 -36.67
C SER A 216 17.76 -16.65 -35.37
N PRO A 217 16.78 -17.41 -34.84
CA PRO A 217 16.04 -16.99 -33.66
C PRO A 217 16.97 -16.72 -32.48
N LEU A 218 16.78 -15.58 -31.81
CA LEU A 218 17.55 -15.20 -30.65
C LEU A 218 17.13 -16.02 -29.43
N VAL A 219 18.11 -16.62 -28.76
CA VAL A 219 17.93 -17.36 -27.51
C VAL A 219 18.17 -16.43 -26.33
N CYS A 220 19.31 -15.77 -26.30
CA CYS A 220 19.66 -14.78 -25.27
C CYS A 220 19.90 -13.39 -25.88
N ILE A 221 19.69 -12.36 -25.08
CA ILE A 221 19.96 -10.97 -25.44
C ILE A 221 20.36 -10.20 -24.19
N GLU A 222 21.37 -9.33 -24.29
CA GLU A 222 21.84 -8.53 -23.17
C GLU A 222 22.27 -7.12 -23.62
N TYR A 223 21.73 -6.09 -22.95
CA TYR A 223 22.20 -4.72 -23.10
C TYR A 223 23.60 -4.54 -22.50
N ASN A 224 24.41 -3.73 -23.17
CA ASN A 224 25.71 -3.37 -22.66
C ASN A 224 25.55 -2.39 -21.48
N PRO A 225 26.07 -2.72 -20.28
CA PRO A 225 25.90 -1.88 -19.09
C PRO A 225 26.66 -0.56 -19.16
N LYS A 226 27.67 -0.45 -20.05
CA LYS A 226 28.47 0.76 -20.22
C LYS A 226 28.00 1.61 -21.40
N GLU A 227 27.80 0.99 -22.56
CA GLU A 227 27.33 1.64 -23.78
C GLU A 227 25.86 1.26 -24.02
N THR A 228 24.94 1.98 -23.41
CA THR A 228 23.51 1.59 -23.29
C THR A 228 22.80 1.33 -24.62
N HIS A 229 23.30 1.91 -25.71
CA HIS A 229 22.78 1.74 -27.08
C HIS A 229 23.13 0.39 -27.72
N LEU A 230 24.15 -0.29 -27.21
CA LEU A 230 24.62 -1.56 -27.75
C LEU A 230 23.93 -2.74 -27.05
N MET A 231 23.51 -3.71 -27.86
CA MET A 231 22.97 -4.98 -27.40
C MET A 231 23.71 -6.11 -28.09
N ILE A 232 23.87 -7.22 -27.39
CA ILE A 232 24.40 -8.45 -27.96
C ILE A 232 23.40 -9.58 -27.79
N GLY A 233 23.34 -10.50 -28.73
CA GLY A 233 22.42 -11.62 -28.71
C GLY A 233 23.02 -12.88 -29.29
N GLY A 234 22.72 -14.00 -28.63
CA GLY A 234 23.10 -15.33 -29.03
C GLY A 234 21.98 -15.99 -29.82
N CYS A 235 22.32 -16.56 -30.98
CA CYS A 235 21.38 -17.20 -31.87
C CYS A 235 21.27 -18.71 -31.62
N TYR A 236 20.17 -19.31 -32.06
CA TYR A 236 19.94 -20.76 -31.99
C TYR A 236 20.95 -21.58 -32.81
N ASN A 237 21.48 -21.02 -33.90
CA ASN A 237 22.50 -21.68 -34.73
C ASN A 237 23.94 -21.47 -34.23
N GLY A 238 24.13 -20.95 -33.01
CA GLY A 238 25.44 -20.74 -32.40
C GLY A 238 26.13 -19.41 -32.76
N LEU A 239 25.54 -18.62 -33.67
CA LEU A 239 26.09 -17.32 -34.04
C LEU A 239 25.88 -16.28 -32.94
N LEU A 240 26.84 -15.35 -32.85
CA LEU A 240 26.78 -14.18 -32.01
C LEU A 240 26.57 -12.94 -32.89
N GLN A 241 25.64 -12.09 -32.50
CA GLN A 241 25.29 -10.87 -33.25
C GLN A 241 25.14 -9.70 -32.27
N TYR A 242 25.41 -8.49 -32.76
CA TYR A 242 25.19 -7.28 -31.96
C TYR A 242 24.44 -6.19 -32.76
N TRP A 243 23.74 -5.35 -32.02
CA TRP A 243 22.89 -4.28 -32.53
C TRP A 243 23.24 -2.95 -31.85
N ASP A 244 22.99 -1.85 -32.55
CA ASP A 244 23.01 -0.47 -32.03
C ASP A 244 21.62 0.10 -32.30
N ASP A 245 20.90 0.46 -31.25
CA ASP A 245 19.52 0.97 -31.34
C ASP A 245 19.41 2.21 -32.26
N ARG A 246 20.49 2.99 -32.39
CA ARG A 246 20.54 4.19 -33.25
C ARG A 246 20.68 3.87 -34.74
N LYS A 247 21.17 2.69 -35.09
CA LYS A 247 21.42 2.28 -36.48
C LYS A 247 20.26 1.54 -37.12
N GLY A 248 19.28 1.10 -36.32
CA GLY A 248 18.05 0.45 -36.78
C GLY A 248 18.03 -1.05 -36.53
N SER A 249 17.21 -1.75 -37.32
CA SER A 249 16.78 -3.13 -37.06
C SER A 249 17.79 -4.23 -37.40
N ALA A 250 18.69 -3.97 -38.35
CA ALA A 250 19.65 -4.97 -38.82
C ALA A 250 20.81 -5.14 -37.82
N ALA A 251 21.27 -6.38 -37.67
CA ALA A 251 22.51 -6.66 -36.94
C ALA A 251 23.70 -5.95 -37.63
N ILE A 252 24.59 -5.36 -36.83
CA ILE A 252 25.74 -4.63 -37.37
C ILE A 252 26.78 -5.60 -37.92
N GLU A 253 27.06 -6.64 -37.13
CA GLU A 253 27.99 -7.69 -37.49
C GLU A 253 27.51 -9.01 -36.89
N SER A 254 27.90 -10.10 -37.55
CA SER A 254 27.64 -11.46 -37.11
C SER A 254 28.96 -12.22 -37.08
N SER A 255 29.16 -13.05 -36.06
CA SER A 255 30.31 -13.95 -36.01
C SER A 255 30.25 -14.96 -37.16
N PRO A 256 31.40 -15.46 -37.64
CA PRO A 256 31.42 -16.48 -38.69
C PRO A 256 31.09 -17.86 -38.12
N ILE A 257 30.31 -18.64 -38.87
CA ILE A 257 29.83 -19.97 -38.44
C ILE A 257 30.97 -20.95 -38.09
N GLU A 258 32.12 -20.84 -38.77
CA GLU A 258 33.26 -21.75 -38.57
C GLU A 258 33.93 -21.61 -37.20
N LYS A 259 33.84 -20.42 -36.59
CA LYS A 259 34.49 -20.08 -35.32
C LYS A 259 33.49 -19.80 -34.19
N SER A 260 32.20 -19.96 -34.46
CA SER A 260 31.13 -19.74 -33.49
C SER A 260 30.80 -21.03 -32.71
N HIS A 261 29.83 -20.96 -31.79
CA HIS A 261 29.31 -22.16 -31.15
C HIS A 261 28.66 -23.09 -32.18
N ARG A 262 28.66 -24.39 -31.88
CA ARG A 262 28.00 -25.40 -32.73
C ARG A 262 26.56 -25.67 -32.36
N ASP A 263 26.22 -25.31 -31.12
CA ASP A 263 24.93 -25.47 -30.50
C ASP A 263 24.33 -24.08 -30.18
N PRO A 264 23.04 -23.99 -29.78
CA PRO A 264 22.44 -22.73 -29.37
C PRO A 264 23.25 -22.01 -28.30
N VAL A 265 23.40 -20.69 -28.44
CA VAL A 265 24.03 -19.86 -27.41
C VAL A 265 22.97 -19.57 -26.34
N TYR A 266 23.10 -20.15 -25.17
CA TYR A 266 22.08 -20.04 -24.12
C TYR A 266 22.21 -18.78 -23.29
N ASP A 267 23.42 -18.28 -23.10
CA ASP A 267 23.67 -17.10 -22.28
C ASP A 267 24.86 -16.29 -22.78
N VAL A 268 24.81 -14.99 -22.51
CA VAL A 268 25.83 -14.02 -22.86
C VAL A 268 26.00 -13.06 -21.69
N ALA A 269 27.25 -12.72 -21.38
CA ALA A 269 27.58 -11.76 -20.33
C ALA A 269 28.59 -10.74 -20.83
N TRP A 270 28.32 -9.45 -20.66
CA TRP A 270 29.30 -8.39 -20.90
C TRP A 270 30.44 -8.41 -19.86
N LEU A 271 31.68 -8.28 -20.34
CA LEU A 271 32.85 -8.11 -19.49
C LEU A 271 33.11 -6.63 -19.23
N GLN A 272 33.57 -6.31 -18.02
CA GLN A 272 33.94 -4.95 -17.67
C GLN A 272 35.37 -4.65 -18.13
N SER A 273 35.54 -4.53 -19.46
CA SER A 273 36.80 -4.08 -20.06
C SER A 273 36.88 -2.56 -20.10
N LYS A 274 38.09 -2.00 -20.25
CA LYS A 274 38.27 -0.54 -20.38
C LYS A 274 37.49 0.03 -21.55
N THR A 275 37.33 -0.73 -22.62
CA THR A 275 36.57 -0.34 -23.81
C THR A 275 35.09 -0.65 -23.68
N GLY A 276 34.68 -1.60 -22.85
CA GLY A 276 33.29 -2.04 -22.71
C GLY A 276 32.79 -2.84 -23.92
N THR A 277 33.69 -3.45 -24.69
CA THR A 277 33.39 -4.14 -25.96
C THR A 277 33.59 -5.65 -25.88
N GLU A 278 33.97 -6.18 -24.72
CA GLU A 278 34.22 -7.62 -24.56
C GLU A 278 33.00 -8.31 -23.95
N CYS A 279 32.70 -9.52 -24.41
CA CYS A 279 31.62 -10.36 -23.90
C CYS A 279 32.06 -11.83 -23.82
N ALA A 280 31.32 -12.62 -23.06
CA ALA A 280 31.49 -14.07 -22.95
C ALA A 280 30.18 -14.77 -23.31
N THR A 281 30.27 -15.91 -23.99
CA THR A 281 29.12 -16.70 -24.43
C THR A 281 29.28 -18.14 -24.00
N VAL A 282 28.16 -18.79 -23.67
CA VAL A 282 28.12 -20.20 -23.26
C VAL A 282 27.10 -20.98 -24.08
N SER A 283 27.42 -22.24 -24.35
CA SER A 283 26.57 -23.16 -25.11
C SER A 283 26.68 -24.60 -24.59
N THR A 284 25.76 -25.45 -25.04
CA THR A 284 25.73 -26.89 -24.74
C THR A 284 26.80 -27.67 -25.45
N ASP A 285 27.48 -27.07 -26.44
CA ASP A 285 28.72 -27.61 -27.01
C ASP A 285 29.88 -27.70 -25.99
N GLY A 286 29.67 -27.13 -24.80
CA GLY A 286 30.60 -27.17 -23.69
C GLY A 286 31.82 -26.27 -23.88
N GLN A 287 31.71 -25.26 -24.73
CA GLN A 287 32.69 -24.20 -24.86
C GLN A 287 32.19 -22.93 -24.16
N LEU A 288 33.12 -22.24 -23.51
CA LEU A 288 32.97 -20.84 -23.12
C LEU A 288 33.85 -20.00 -24.06
N PHE A 289 33.24 -19.17 -24.90
CA PHE A 289 33.96 -18.26 -25.78
C PHE A 289 33.98 -16.84 -25.22
N PHE A 290 35.09 -16.14 -25.46
CA PHE A 290 35.25 -14.72 -25.20
C PHE A 290 35.37 -13.99 -26.53
N TRP A 291 34.63 -12.91 -26.69
CA TRP A 291 34.57 -12.13 -27.93
C TRP A 291 34.88 -10.65 -27.67
N ASP A 292 35.31 -9.95 -28.71
CA ASP A 292 35.40 -8.50 -28.75
C ASP A 292 34.57 -8.02 -29.96
N ILE A 293 33.52 -7.23 -29.72
CA ILE A 293 32.61 -6.79 -30.78
C ILE A 293 33.29 -5.93 -31.85
N ARG A 294 34.49 -5.39 -31.58
CA ARG A 294 35.30 -4.66 -32.57
C ARG A 294 35.96 -5.57 -33.61
N LYS A 295 36.06 -6.87 -33.30
CA LYS A 295 36.67 -7.89 -34.16
C LYS A 295 35.90 -9.20 -33.99
N LEU A 296 34.64 -9.22 -34.44
CA LEU A 296 33.75 -10.37 -34.27
C LEU A 296 34.09 -11.55 -35.20
N GLY A 297 35.09 -11.41 -36.08
CA GLY A 297 35.56 -12.46 -36.99
C GLY A 297 36.19 -13.68 -36.30
N GLU A 298 36.58 -13.61 -35.03
CA GLU A 298 37.04 -14.77 -34.26
C GLU A 298 36.90 -14.55 -32.74
N PRO A 299 36.66 -15.62 -31.97
CA PRO A 299 36.71 -15.52 -30.52
C PRO A 299 38.13 -15.16 -30.09
N THR A 300 38.25 -14.25 -29.14
CA THR A 300 39.53 -13.86 -28.53
C THR A 300 40.14 -15.05 -27.79
N GLU A 301 39.30 -15.84 -27.13
CA GLU A 301 39.70 -17.05 -26.43
C GLU A 301 38.54 -18.03 -26.35
N GLY A 302 38.83 -19.33 -26.46
CA GLY A 302 37.89 -20.40 -26.19
C GLY A 302 38.39 -21.29 -25.07
N MET A 303 37.48 -21.70 -24.21
CA MET A 303 37.79 -22.54 -23.07
C MET A 303 36.79 -23.69 -22.96
N PRO A 304 37.23 -24.95 -23.08
CA PRO A 304 36.36 -26.09 -22.87
C PRO A 304 35.97 -26.21 -21.39
N LEU A 305 34.70 -26.48 -21.14
CA LEU A 305 34.13 -26.72 -19.81
C LEU A 305 34.37 -28.18 -19.39
N GLN A 306 35.64 -28.55 -19.25
CA GLN A 306 36.08 -29.91 -18.95
C GLN A 306 36.71 -29.99 -17.56
N VAL A 307 36.11 -30.77 -16.65
CA VAL A 307 36.60 -30.93 -15.28
C VAL A 307 37.80 -31.89 -15.26
N GLY A 308 39.00 -31.33 -15.09
CA GLY A 308 40.26 -32.10 -15.14
C GLY A 308 40.78 -32.29 -16.57
N THR A 309 41.91 -32.98 -16.73
CA THR A 309 42.57 -33.16 -18.04
C THR A 309 41.85 -34.14 -18.97
N ASP A 310 41.20 -35.17 -18.42
CA ASP A 310 40.51 -36.23 -19.19
C ASP A 310 39.02 -36.37 -18.79
N GLY A 311 38.42 -35.32 -18.22
CA GLY A 311 37.01 -35.33 -17.83
C GLY A 311 36.06 -35.26 -19.04
N PRO A 312 34.77 -35.57 -18.87
CA PRO A 312 33.78 -35.24 -19.89
C PRO A 312 33.64 -33.72 -20.03
N THR A 313 33.37 -33.25 -21.24
CA THR A 313 32.96 -31.86 -21.48
C THR A 313 31.52 -31.68 -21.00
N LEU A 314 31.29 -30.64 -20.20
CA LEU A 314 29.97 -30.31 -19.65
C LEU A 314 29.34 -29.18 -20.46
N GLY A 315 28.08 -29.34 -20.85
CA GLY A 315 27.33 -28.31 -21.58
C GLY A 315 26.94 -27.17 -20.63
N GLY A 316 27.19 -25.92 -21.02
CA GLY A 316 26.84 -24.75 -20.22
C GLY A 316 25.53 -24.11 -20.69
N VAL A 317 24.69 -23.72 -19.72
CA VAL A 317 23.36 -23.13 -19.95
C VAL A 317 23.29 -21.68 -19.51
N THR A 318 23.94 -21.35 -18.40
CA THR A 318 23.87 -20.00 -17.81
C THR A 318 25.24 -19.54 -17.35
N LEU A 319 25.47 -18.24 -17.41
CA LEU A 319 26.74 -17.57 -17.17
C LEU A 319 26.51 -16.40 -16.21
N SER A 320 27.36 -16.30 -15.18
CA SER A 320 27.35 -15.15 -14.28
C SER A 320 28.76 -14.59 -14.12
N TYR A 321 28.87 -13.27 -14.34
CA TYR A 321 30.11 -12.52 -14.23
C TYR A 321 29.93 -11.30 -13.31
N ASP A 322 30.89 -11.09 -12.42
CA ASP A 322 30.98 -9.89 -11.58
C ASP A 322 32.45 -9.52 -11.39
N VAL A 323 32.79 -8.26 -11.66
CA VAL A 323 34.16 -7.75 -11.54
C VAL A 323 34.70 -7.86 -10.10
N GLN A 324 33.83 -7.72 -9.10
CA GLN A 324 34.19 -7.71 -7.68
C GLN A 324 34.53 -9.11 -7.15
N ALA A 325 33.93 -10.16 -7.74
CA ALA A 325 34.28 -11.55 -7.45
C ALA A 325 35.59 -12.00 -8.11
N GLY A 326 36.18 -11.14 -8.95
CA GLY A 326 37.44 -11.34 -9.63
C GLY A 326 37.29 -11.06 -11.13
N PRO A 327 38.13 -10.20 -11.72
CA PRO A 327 37.94 -9.73 -13.10
C PRO A 327 38.08 -10.83 -14.15
N THR A 328 38.62 -11.99 -13.78
CA THR A 328 38.82 -13.15 -14.65
C THR A 328 37.99 -14.36 -14.23
N ASN A 329 37.13 -14.23 -13.23
CA ASN A 329 36.35 -15.32 -12.66
C ASN A 329 34.92 -15.30 -13.23
N PHE A 330 34.46 -16.43 -13.72
CA PHE A 330 33.15 -16.63 -14.32
C PHE A 330 32.50 -17.83 -13.67
N LEU A 331 31.24 -17.74 -13.30
CA LEU A 331 30.46 -18.91 -12.90
C LEU A 331 29.67 -19.40 -14.10
N VAL A 332 29.72 -20.71 -14.35
CA VAL A 332 28.97 -21.36 -15.42
C VAL A 332 28.09 -22.45 -14.83
N GLY A 333 26.79 -22.38 -15.09
CA GLY A 333 25.82 -23.41 -14.73
C GLY A 333 25.70 -24.42 -15.86
N THR A 334 25.87 -25.70 -15.55
CA THR A 334 25.85 -26.77 -16.55
C THR A 334 24.50 -27.49 -16.62
N GLU A 335 24.23 -28.12 -17.76
CA GLU A 335 23.06 -29.01 -17.93
C GLU A 335 23.09 -30.22 -16.99
N GLN A 336 24.28 -30.63 -16.55
CA GLN A 336 24.49 -31.77 -15.66
C GLN A 336 24.29 -31.44 -14.18
N GLY A 337 23.86 -30.22 -13.82
CA GLY A 337 23.55 -29.84 -12.44
C GLY A 337 24.75 -29.45 -11.58
N THR A 338 25.86 -29.10 -12.22
CA THR A 338 27.09 -28.66 -11.55
C THR A 338 27.41 -27.22 -11.92
N VAL A 339 27.81 -26.39 -10.95
CA VAL A 339 28.35 -25.05 -11.23
C VAL A 339 29.87 -25.11 -11.30
N LEU A 340 30.44 -24.50 -12.33
CA LEU A 340 31.88 -24.40 -12.54
C LEU A 340 32.34 -22.96 -12.31
N LEU A 341 33.37 -22.78 -11.48
CA LEU A 341 34.11 -21.52 -11.37
C LEU A 341 35.26 -21.54 -12.37
N CYS A 342 35.08 -20.81 -13.47
CA CYS A 342 36.00 -20.71 -14.58
C CYS A 342 36.89 -19.47 -14.45
N LYS A 343 38.19 -19.63 -14.68
CA LYS A 343 39.20 -18.58 -14.66
C LYS A 343 39.73 -18.36 -16.07
N ARG A 344 39.39 -17.22 -16.69
CA ARG A 344 39.86 -16.87 -18.04
C ARG A 344 41.39 -16.90 -18.15
N LYS A 345 42.09 -16.39 -17.13
CA LYS A 345 43.57 -16.39 -17.08
C LYS A 345 44.04 -17.35 -15.99
N SER A 346 44.62 -18.47 -16.39
CA SER A 346 45.27 -19.42 -15.49
C SER A 346 46.65 -19.82 -16.02
N LYS A 347 47.57 -20.19 -15.12
CA LYS A 347 48.95 -20.57 -15.47
C LYS A 347 49.01 -21.90 -16.21
N SER A 348 48.07 -22.81 -15.92
CA SER A 348 47.92 -24.09 -16.60
C SER A 348 46.50 -24.23 -17.17
N PRO A 349 46.32 -24.90 -18.31
CA PRO A 349 44.98 -25.18 -18.86
C PRO A 349 44.09 -25.99 -17.91
N SER A 350 44.67 -26.90 -17.13
CA SER A 350 43.97 -27.71 -16.14
C SER A 350 43.44 -26.89 -14.95
N ASP A 351 44.11 -25.80 -14.59
CA ASP A 351 43.70 -24.90 -13.50
C ASP A 351 42.75 -23.80 -13.98
N ARG A 352 42.23 -23.87 -15.22
CA ARG A 352 41.20 -22.94 -15.72
C ARG A 352 39.86 -23.15 -15.02
N ILE A 353 39.56 -24.38 -14.58
CA ILE A 353 38.43 -24.65 -13.70
C ILE A 353 38.95 -24.62 -12.26
N GLY A 354 38.61 -23.55 -11.53
CA GLY A 354 39.09 -23.32 -10.17
C GLY A 354 38.31 -24.10 -9.11
N ALA A 355 36.98 -24.07 -9.17
CA ALA A 355 36.11 -24.74 -8.21
C ALA A 355 34.92 -25.38 -8.92
N VAL A 356 34.40 -26.44 -8.31
CA VAL A 356 33.27 -27.22 -8.82
C VAL A 356 32.28 -27.35 -7.68
N TYR A 357 31.04 -26.91 -7.90
CA TYR A 357 29.95 -26.96 -6.94
C TYR A 357 28.88 -27.94 -7.43
N PRO A 358 29.01 -29.24 -7.10
CA PRO A 358 27.98 -30.22 -7.41
C PRO A 358 26.82 -30.06 -6.44
N GLY A 359 25.58 -30.11 -6.94
CA GLY A 359 24.43 -30.10 -6.03
C GLY A 359 23.08 -30.31 -6.69
N HIS A 360 22.88 -29.81 -7.90
CA HIS A 360 21.60 -29.99 -8.59
C HIS A 360 21.49 -31.38 -9.21
N HIS A 361 20.26 -31.86 -9.33
CA HIS A 361 19.95 -33.17 -9.91
C HIS A 361 19.75 -33.12 -11.43
N GLY A 362 19.67 -31.93 -12.00
CA GLY A 362 19.44 -31.70 -13.43
C GLY A 362 19.91 -30.31 -13.85
N PRO A 363 19.47 -29.82 -15.02
CA PRO A 363 19.94 -28.55 -15.58
C PRO A 363 19.74 -27.38 -14.63
N ILE A 364 20.77 -26.52 -14.59
CA ILE A 364 20.71 -25.23 -13.91
C ILE A 364 20.19 -24.21 -14.92
N TYR A 365 19.02 -23.65 -14.65
CA TYR A 365 18.36 -22.70 -15.55
C TYR A 365 18.74 -21.26 -15.26
N ALA A 366 19.02 -20.93 -13.99
CA ALA A 366 19.46 -19.58 -13.62
C ALA A 366 20.64 -19.63 -12.65
N LEU A 367 21.57 -18.70 -12.86
CA LEU A 367 22.76 -18.52 -12.04
C LEU A 367 23.05 -17.03 -11.91
N GLN A 368 23.03 -16.51 -10.69
CA GLN A 368 23.31 -15.09 -10.47
C GLN A 368 24.08 -14.86 -9.19
N ARG A 369 25.23 -14.18 -9.29
CA ARG A 369 25.93 -13.63 -8.12
C ARG A 369 25.07 -12.56 -7.42
N HIS A 370 25.17 -12.50 -6.10
CA HIS A 370 24.43 -11.51 -5.33
C HIS A 370 25.00 -10.10 -5.60
N PRO A 371 24.19 -9.12 -6.05
CA PRO A 371 24.67 -7.81 -6.51
C PRO A 371 25.53 -7.02 -5.50
N ALA A 372 25.18 -7.09 -4.21
CA ALA A 372 25.94 -6.41 -3.15
C ALA A 372 26.99 -7.29 -2.44
N PHE A 373 26.92 -8.61 -2.61
CA PHE A 373 27.76 -9.57 -1.87
C PHE A 373 28.25 -10.66 -2.82
N PRO A 374 29.17 -10.33 -3.73
CA PRO A 374 29.49 -11.16 -4.90
C PRO A 374 29.97 -12.56 -4.55
N LYS A 375 30.55 -12.78 -3.37
CA LYS A 375 30.93 -14.11 -2.86
C LYS A 375 29.77 -15.11 -2.77
N ASN A 376 28.54 -14.62 -2.65
CA ASN A 376 27.35 -15.46 -2.62
C ASN A 376 26.70 -15.49 -4.00
N PHE A 377 26.15 -16.65 -4.38
CA PHE A 377 25.43 -16.79 -5.64
C PHE A 377 24.20 -17.67 -5.48
N LEU A 378 23.18 -17.38 -6.29
CA LEU A 378 21.93 -18.15 -6.39
C LEU A 378 22.04 -19.08 -7.59
N THR A 379 21.59 -20.30 -7.39
CA THR A 379 21.30 -21.23 -8.48
C THR A 379 19.84 -21.62 -8.42
N VAL A 380 19.22 -21.69 -9.58
CA VAL A 380 17.87 -22.23 -9.76
C VAL A 380 17.93 -23.31 -10.80
N GLY A 381 17.53 -24.51 -10.41
CA GLY A 381 17.50 -25.69 -11.24
C GLY A 381 16.62 -26.74 -10.59
N ASP A 382 16.34 -27.84 -11.28
CA ASP A 382 15.54 -28.94 -10.76
C ASP A 382 14.21 -28.50 -10.07
N TRP A 383 14.05 -28.80 -8.79
CA TRP A 383 12.91 -28.41 -7.94
C TRP A 383 13.34 -27.53 -6.77
N THR A 384 14.60 -27.05 -6.76
CA THR A 384 15.20 -26.32 -5.65
C THR A 384 15.95 -25.08 -6.10
N ALA A 385 15.74 -23.98 -5.40
CA ALA A 385 16.65 -22.83 -5.44
C ALA A 385 17.67 -22.97 -4.30
N ARG A 386 18.95 -22.70 -4.59
CA ARG A 386 20.04 -22.85 -3.62
C ARG A 386 20.94 -21.63 -3.61
N ILE A 387 21.37 -21.26 -2.41
CA ILE A 387 22.32 -20.15 -2.19
C ILE A 387 23.65 -20.76 -1.78
N TRP A 388 24.69 -20.35 -2.49
CA TRP A 388 26.05 -20.84 -2.34
C TRP A 388 26.96 -19.71 -1.91
N ASN A 389 28.12 -20.10 -1.38
CA ASN A 389 29.24 -19.22 -1.16
C ASN A 389 30.46 -19.80 -1.88
N ASP A 390 31.27 -18.95 -2.49
CA ASP A 390 32.47 -19.39 -3.22
C ASP A 390 33.41 -20.25 -2.34
N ASP A 391 33.49 -19.97 -1.04
CA ASP A 391 34.40 -20.62 -0.10
C ASP A 391 33.89 -22.01 0.35
N LEU A 392 32.64 -22.38 0.03
CA LEU A 392 31.99 -23.62 0.46
C LEU A 392 31.69 -24.55 -0.72
N LYS A 393 31.93 -25.85 -0.55
CA LYS A 393 31.56 -26.87 -1.56
C LYS A 393 30.08 -27.26 -1.55
N THR A 394 29.37 -26.88 -0.50
CA THR A 394 27.95 -27.18 -0.27
C THR A 394 27.14 -25.89 -0.19
N PRO A 395 25.85 -25.91 -0.56
CA PRO A 395 25.02 -24.71 -0.47
C PRO A 395 24.83 -24.30 1.00
N ILE A 396 24.79 -22.98 1.26
CA ILE A 396 24.47 -22.41 2.57
C ILE A 396 22.99 -22.62 2.89
N MET A 397 22.14 -22.41 1.89
CA MET A 397 20.70 -22.52 2.00
C MET A 397 20.18 -23.31 0.81
N THR A 398 19.28 -24.24 1.08
CA THR A 398 18.48 -24.94 0.07
C THR A 398 17.03 -24.70 0.40
N THR A 399 16.28 -24.20 -0.57
CA THR A 399 14.83 -24.04 -0.45
C THR A 399 14.14 -25.41 -0.40
N LYS A 400 12.88 -25.43 0.03
CA LYS A 400 12.07 -26.66 0.01
C LYS A 400 11.95 -27.20 -1.41
N TYR A 401 11.80 -28.52 -1.54
CA TYR A 401 11.41 -29.12 -2.81
C TYR A 401 10.04 -28.58 -3.25
N HIS A 402 10.02 -28.01 -4.44
CA HIS A 402 8.80 -27.54 -5.08
C HIS A 402 8.09 -28.68 -5.83
N ALA A 403 6.76 -28.58 -5.97
CA ALA A 403 5.98 -29.58 -6.70
C ALA A 403 6.22 -29.50 -8.22
N SER A 404 6.43 -28.28 -8.71
CA SER A 404 6.72 -27.96 -10.12
C SER A 404 8.20 -27.63 -10.29
N TYR A 405 8.74 -27.90 -11.48
CA TYR A 405 10.11 -27.52 -11.82
C TYR A 405 10.30 -26.00 -11.77
N LEU A 406 11.44 -25.57 -11.25
CA LEU A 406 11.84 -24.17 -11.31
C LEU A 406 12.46 -23.88 -12.68
N THR A 407 12.11 -22.73 -13.25
CA THR A 407 12.45 -22.37 -14.63
C THR A 407 13.44 -21.21 -14.72
N ASP A 408 13.43 -20.29 -13.75
CA ASP A 408 14.33 -19.14 -13.71
C ASP A 408 14.36 -18.53 -12.30
N GLY A 409 15.30 -17.64 -12.02
CA GLY A 409 15.28 -16.80 -10.83
C GLY A 409 16.38 -15.75 -10.77
N CYS A 410 16.14 -14.71 -9.99
CA CYS A 410 17.05 -13.57 -9.87
C CYS A 410 17.03 -12.94 -8.47
N TRP A 411 18.13 -12.29 -8.12
CA TRP A 411 18.24 -11.45 -6.92
C TRP A 411 17.55 -10.11 -7.10
N SER A 412 17.01 -9.57 -6.01
CA SER A 412 16.66 -8.16 -5.95
C SER A 412 17.95 -7.32 -5.97
N PRO A 413 18.08 -6.34 -6.88
CA PRO A 413 19.26 -5.47 -6.93
C PRO A 413 19.26 -4.43 -5.79
N THR A 414 18.10 -4.13 -5.21
CA THR A 414 17.94 -3.06 -4.20
C THR A 414 17.81 -3.58 -2.78
N ARG A 415 17.21 -4.75 -2.58
CA ARG A 415 16.95 -5.32 -1.26
C ARG A 415 17.77 -6.60 -1.06
N PRO A 416 18.83 -6.56 -0.22
CA PRO A 416 19.61 -7.75 0.09
C PRO A 416 18.73 -8.86 0.67
N GLY A 417 18.94 -10.10 0.22
CA GLY A 417 18.24 -11.28 0.75
C GLY A 417 16.87 -11.56 0.15
N VAL A 418 16.39 -10.74 -0.79
CA VAL A 418 15.18 -11.04 -1.58
C VAL A 418 15.60 -11.62 -2.93
N PHE A 419 15.03 -12.75 -3.31
CA PHE A 419 15.16 -13.32 -4.65
C PHE A 419 13.80 -13.80 -5.15
N PHE A 420 13.67 -13.87 -6.47
CA PHE A 420 12.47 -14.31 -7.15
C PHE A 420 12.78 -15.60 -7.89
N THR A 421 11.80 -16.48 -8.01
CA THR A 421 11.88 -17.72 -8.78
C THR A 421 10.63 -17.86 -9.61
N THR A 422 10.76 -18.42 -10.80
CA THR A 422 9.60 -18.81 -11.62
C THR A 422 9.50 -20.32 -11.68
N LYS A 423 8.28 -20.83 -11.78
CA LYS A 423 7.97 -22.25 -11.95
C LYS A 423 7.31 -22.51 -13.28
N MET A 424 7.37 -23.77 -13.71
CA MET A 424 6.70 -24.24 -14.92
C MET A 424 5.16 -24.08 -14.90
N ASP A 425 4.55 -23.99 -13.72
CA ASP A 425 3.10 -23.72 -13.55
C ASP A 425 2.74 -22.23 -13.60
N GLY A 426 3.72 -21.35 -13.80
CA GLY A 426 3.54 -19.90 -13.94
C GLY A 426 3.53 -19.12 -12.63
N GLN A 427 3.92 -19.74 -11.50
CA GLN A 427 4.06 -19.07 -10.19
C GLN A 427 5.47 -18.59 -9.87
#